data_AF-A0A3B6JP88-F1
#
_entry.id   AF-A0A3B6JP88-F1
#
_cell.length_a   1.000
_cell.length_b   1.000
_cell.length_c   1.000
_cell.angle_alpha   90.00
_cell.angle_beta   90.00
_cell.angle_gamma   90.00
#
_symmetry.space_group_name_H-M   'P 1'
#
loop_
_entity.id
_entity.type
_entity.pdbx_description
1 polymer ?
#
loop_
_entity_poly.entity_id
_entity_poly.type
_entity_poly.pdbx_seq_one_letter_code
_entity_poly.pdbx_strand_id
1 'polypeptide(L)'
;MSEFAPICIYLVISPLVSLIPLDVPFPFASNSLTYPEKLSAYECGSDPSGDARSRFDIRFYPVPILFIITDPEVTFSFPWQYLLTRLICLDLGP
;
A
#
# COMPACT_ATOMS: atom_id res chain seq x y z
N MET A 1 18.83 -8.69 18.31
CA MET A 1 18.58 -9.09 16.91
C MET A 1 17.56 -10.22 16.79
N SER A 2 17.49 -11.17 17.75
CA SER A 2 16.46 -12.22 17.79
C SER A 2 15.03 -11.69 17.98
N GLU A 3 14.87 -10.49 18.53
CA GLU A 3 13.56 -9.84 18.74
C GLU A 3 12.81 -9.50 17.44
N PHE A 4 13.55 -9.30 16.32
CA PHE A 4 12.94 -9.04 15.01
C PHE A 4 12.65 -10.31 14.21
N ALA A 5 13.18 -11.46 14.63
CA ALA A 5 12.92 -12.75 13.98
C ALA A 5 11.42 -13.05 13.78
N PRO A 6 10.52 -12.86 14.78
CA PRO A 6 9.09 -13.10 14.57
C PRO A 6 8.46 -12.16 13.52
N ILE A 7 8.94 -10.92 13.40
CA ILE A 7 8.45 -9.95 12.41
C ILE A 7 8.83 -10.40 11.00
N CYS A 8 10.08 -10.82 10.79
CA CYS A 8 10.52 -11.36 9.51
C CYS A 8 9.76 -12.63 9.11
N ILE A 9 9.51 -13.53 10.08
CA ILE A 9 8.74 -14.75 9.85
C ILE A 9 7.30 -14.41 9.42
N TYR A 10 6.65 -13.46 10.10
CA TYR A 10 5.29 -13.02 9.74
C TYR A 10 5.24 -12.42 8.33
N LEU A 11 6.21 -11.56 7.97
CA LEU A 11 6.32 -10.96 6.64
C LEU A 11 6.44 -11.99 5.50
N VAL A 12 6.99 -13.17 5.78
CA VAL A 12 7.09 -14.26 4.80
C VAL A 12 5.83 -15.13 4.79
N ILE A 13 5.30 -15.47 5.96
CA ILE A 13 4.12 -16.36 6.05
C ILE A 13 2.86 -15.67 5.50
N SER A 14 2.67 -14.37 5.76
CA SER A 14 1.48 -13.63 5.30
C SER A 14 1.25 -13.71 3.78
N PRO A 15 2.21 -13.36 2.90
CA PRO A 15 2.01 -13.47 1.46
C PRO A 15 1.85 -14.93 1.01
N LEU A 16 2.56 -15.88 1.64
CA LEU A 16 2.40 -17.31 1.33
C LEU A 16 0.97 -17.80 1.57
N VAL A 17 0.35 -17.36 2.67
CA VAL A 17 -1.05 -17.69 2.97
C VAL A 17 -1.99 -16.95 2.02
N SER A 18 -1.71 -15.70 1.66
CA SER A 18 -2.52 -14.91 0.70
C SER A 18 -2.49 -15.47 -0.73
N LEU A 19 -1.47 -16.23 -1.11
CA LEU A 19 -1.42 -16.90 -2.43
C LEU A 19 -2.44 -18.04 -2.54
N ILE A 20 -2.80 -18.70 -1.42
CA ILE A 20 -3.75 -19.81 -1.42
C ILE A 20 -5.11 -19.41 -2.06
N PRO A 21 -5.82 -18.35 -1.62
CA PRO A 21 -7.07 -17.95 -2.25
C PRO A 21 -6.92 -17.39 -3.67
N LEU A 22 -5.72 -16.98 -4.08
CA LEU A 22 -5.44 -16.52 -5.46
C LEU A 22 -5.25 -17.70 -6.41
N ASP A 23 -4.54 -18.75 -5.98
CA ASP A 23 -4.17 -19.88 -6.82
C ASP A 23 -5.22 -20.99 -6.83
N VAL A 24 -5.93 -21.20 -5.71
CA VAL A 24 -6.94 -22.26 -5.58
C VAL A 24 -8.03 -22.19 -6.66
N PRO A 25 -8.56 -21.02 -7.06
CA PRO A 25 -9.59 -20.95 -8.11
C PRO A 25 -9.05 -21.23 -9.52
N PHE A 26 -7.74 -21.08 -9.77
CA PHE A 26 -7.15 -21.21 -11.11
C PHE A 26 -7.37 -22.58 -11.77
N PRO A 27 -7.13 -23.74 -11.12
CA PRO A 27 -7.40 -25.05 -11.72
C PRO A 27 -8.90 -25.37 -11.90
N PHE A 28 -9.79 -24.70 -11.17
CA PHE A 28 -11.24 -24.86 -11.31
C PHE A 28 -11.86 -23.84 -12.29
N ALA A 29 -11.11 -22.83 -12.72
CA ALA A 29 -11.60 -21.81 -13.63
C ALA A 29 -11.74 -22.40 -15.05
N SER A 30 -12.91 -22.22 -15.65
CA SER A 30 -13.12 -22.52 -17.06
C SER A 30 -12.23 -21.61 -17.93
N ASN A 31 -11.56 -22.19 -18.93
CA ASN A 31 -10.61 -21.49 -19.80
C ASN A 31 -11.28 -20.30 -20.50
N SER A 32 -11.06 -19.12 -19.93
CA SER A 32 -11.59 -17.84 -20.40
C SER A 32 -10.86 -17.30 -21.63
N LEU A 33 -9.72 -17.89 -21.99
CA LEU A 33 -8.83 -17.44 -23.07
C LEU A 33 -9.38 -17.71 -24.47
N THR A 34 -10.42 -18.53 -24.59
CA THR A 34 -11.04 -18.88 -25.87
C THR A 34 -11.85 -17.73 -26.49
N TYR A 35 -12.22 -16.74 -25.68
CA TYR A 35 -13.17 -15.68 -26.02
C TYR A 35 -12.51 -14.29 -25.90
N PRO A 36 -12.07 -13.66 -27.01
CA PRO A 36 -11.34 -12.39 -26.97
C PRO A 36 -12.16 -11.23 -26.36
N GLU A 37 -13.49 -11.26 -26.48
CA GLU A 37 -14.40 -10.28 -25.89
C GLU A 37 -14.43 -10.35 -24.35
N LYS A 38 -14.06 -11.48 -23.77
CA LYS A 38 -13.95 -11.61 -22.31
C LYS A 38 -12.66 -10.99 -21.78
N LEU A 39 -11.68 -10.78 -22.65
CA LEU A 39 -10.39 -10.15 -22.34
C LEU A 39 -10.38 -8.65 -22.68
N SER A 40 -11.37 -8.15 -23.42
CA SER A 40 -11.49 -6.72 -23.72
C SER A 40 -11.94 -5.90 -22.51
N ALA A 41 -11.52 -4.63 -22.46
CA ALA A 41 -11.95 -3.70 -21.43
C ALA A 41 -13.49 -3.55 -21.44
N TYR A 42 -14.09 -3.49 -20.26
CA TYR A 42 -15.53 -3.35 -20.13
C TYR A 42 -15.96 -1.90 -20.36
N GLU A 43 -16.61 -1.64 -21.49
CA GLU A 43 -17.33 -0.39 -21.76
C GLU A 43 -18.69 -0.68 -22.42
N CYS A 44 -19.54 -1.44 -21.72
CA CYS A 44 -20.89 -1.81 -22.20
C CYS A 44 -20.92 -2.46 -23.60
N GLY A 45 -19.86 -3.19 -23.98
CA GLY A 45 -19.74 -3.82 -25.30
C GLY A 45 -19.26 -2.89 -26.42
N SER A 46 -18.83 -1.68 -26.08
CA SER A 46 -18.18 -0.71 -26.98
C SER A 46 -16.66 -0.73 -26.78
N ASP A 47 -15.93 -0.26 -27.79
CA ASP A 47 -14.48 -0.02 -27.65
C ASP A 47 -14.23 1.08 -26.61
N PRO A 48 -13.20 0.94 -25.77
CA PRO A 48 -12.98 1.86 -24.67
C PRO A 48 -12.70 3.28 -25.17
N SER A 49 -13.40 4.27 -24.61
CA SER A 49 -13.25 5.67 -25.01
C SER A 49 -12.05 6.32 -24.31
N GLY A 50 -10.93 6.40 -25.04
CA GLY A 50 -9.73 7.14 -24.64
C GLY A 50 -8.54 6.27 -24.24
N ASP A 51 -7.38 6.90 -24.13
CA ASP A 51 -6.15 6.22 -23.72
C ASP A 51 -6.11 6.07 -22.18
N ALA A 52 -5.89 4.84 -21.71
CA ALA A 52 -5.69 4.54 -20.29
C ALA A 52 -4.46 5.24 -19.67
N ARG A 53 -3.57 5.78 -20.51
CA ARG A 53 -2.39 6.55 -20.10
C ARG A 53 -2.57 8.07 -20.20
N SER A 54 -3.80 8.55 -20.40
CA SER A 54 -4.10 9.97 -20.35
C SER A 54 -3.76 10.57 -18.98
N ARG A 55 -3.43 11.86 -18.96
CA ARG A 55 -3.14 12.57 -17.72
C ARG A 55 -4.43 12.70 -16.91
N PHE A 56 -4.42 12.16 -15.70
CA PHE A 56 -5.44 12.43 -14.71
C PHE A 56 -5.43 13.91 -14.32
N ASP A 57 -6.60 14.39 -13.90
CA ASP A 57 -6.78 15.77 -13.47
C ASP A 57 -5.80 16.14 -12.35
N ILE A 58 -5.31 17.39 -12.39
CA ILE A 58 -4.40 17.94 -11.36
C ILE A 58 -4.99 17.84 -9.94
N ARG A 59 -6.31 17.77 -9.81
CA ARG A 59 -7.04 17.62 -8.53
C ARG A 59 -6.66 16.38 -7.72
N PHE A 60 -6.07 15.35 -8.32
CA PHE A 60 -5.64 14.14 -7.58
C PHE A 60 -4.24 14.22 -6.97
N TYR A 61 -3.43 15.22 -7.36
CA TYR A 61 -2.03 15.36 -6.91
C TYR A 61 -1.85 16.00 -5.51
N PRO A 62 -2.72 16.89 -5.00
CA PRO A 62 -2.50 17.52 -3.70
C PRO A 62 -2.42 16.53 -2.53
N VAL A 63 -3.21 15.45 -2.56
CA VAL A 63 -3.24 14.43 -1.49
C VAL A 63 -1.90 13.70 -1.34
N PRO A 64 -1.33 13.07 -2.38
CA PRO A 64 -0.04 12.41 -2.27
C PRO A 64 1.12 13.39 -2.03
N ILE A 65 1.08 14.60 -2.59
CA ILE A 65 2.11 15.62 -2.35
C ILE A 65 2.11 16.02 -0.87
N LEU A 66 0.93 16.25 -0.28
CA LEU A 66 0.80 16.55 1.14
C LEU A 66 1.31 15.39 2.02
N PHE A 67 0.98 14.15 1.66
CA PHE A 67 1.50 12.97 2.35
C PHE A 67 3.03 12.90 2.29
N ILE A 68 3.63 13.10 1.12
CA ILE A 68 5.09 13.08 0.93
C ILE A 68 5.79 14.16 1.76
N ILE A 69 5.17 15.33 1.93
CA ILE A 69 5.75 16.43 2.71
C ILE A 69 5.61 16.16 4.22
N THR A 70 4.42 15.79 4.70
CA THR A 70 4.16 15.63 6.14
C THR A 70 4.76 14.34 6.74
N ASP A 71 4.88 13.26 5.97
CA ASP A 71 5.41 11.97 6.47
C ASP A 71 6.84 12.06 7.09
N PRO A 72 7.84 12.69 6.41
CA PRO A 72 9.14 12.91 7.03
C PRO A 72 9.10 13.93 8.17
N GLU A 73 8.21 14.93 8.16
CA GLU A 73 8.08 15.91 9.25
C GLU A 73 7.71 15.22 10.57
N VAL A 74 6.83 14.22 10.53
CA VAL A 74 6.48 13.42 11.71
C VAL A 74 7.71 12.64 12.22
N THR A 75 8.48 12.04 11.31
CA THR A 75 9.73 11.32 11.64
C THR A 75 10.76 12.24 12.30
N PHE A 76 10.92 13.47 11.78
CA PHE A 76 11.82 14.47 12.36
C PHE A 76 11.30 15.08 13.66
N SER A 77 9.98 15.07 13.88
CA SER A 77 9.41 15.51 15.14
C SER A 77 9.83 14.57 16.27
N PHE A 78 9.71 13.24 16.12
CA PHE A 78 9.88 12.25 17.20
C PHE A 78 11.09 12.45 18.14
N PRO A 79 12.33 12.73 17.66
CA PRO A 79 13.47 13.00 18.54
C PRO A 79 13.24 14.17 19.50
N TRP A 80 12.52 15.20 19.05
CA TRP A 80 12.17 16.37 19.85
C TRP A 80 11.18 16.01 20.97
N GLN A 81 10.14 15.22 20.71
CA GLN A 81 9.25 14.73 21.78
C GLN A 81 10.06 13.95 22.83
N TYR A 82 10.94 13.06 22.39
CA TYR A 82 11.77 12.29 23.31
C TYR A 82 12.64 13.20 24.19
N LEU A 83 13.30 14.20 23.59
CA LEU A 83 14.14 15.15 24.31
C LEU A 83 13.33 15.99 25.30
N LEU A 84 12.19 16.54 24.87
CA LEU A 84 11.31 17.34 25.73
C LEU A 84 10.82 16.55 26.93
N THR A 85 10.38 15.30 26.73
CA THR A 85 9.96 14.44 27.84
C THR A 85 11.11 14.21 28.83
N ARG A 86 12.34 14.04 28.34
CA ARG A 86 13.51 13.87 29.21
C ARG A 86 13.87 15.15 29.98
N LEU A 87 13.77 16.31 29.34
CA LEU A 87 14.02 17.61 29.99
C LEU A 87 12.99 17.89 31.09
N ILE A 88 11.70 17.71 30.78
CA ILE A 88 10.61 17.89 31.75
C ILE A 88 10.79 16.96 32.96
N CYS A 89 11.18 15.70 32.73
CA CYS A 89 11.41 14.73 33.80
C CYS A 89 12.67 15.02 34.64
N LEU A 90 13.64 15.76 34.09
CA LEU A 90 14.83 16.22 34.82
C LEU A 90 14.56 17.48 35.65
N ASP A 91 13.75 18.42 35.15
CA ASP A 91 13.39 19.66 35.86
C ASP A 91 12.28 19.44 36.93
N LEU A 92 11.42 18.44 36.73
CA LEU A 92 10.37 18.03 37.68
C LEU A 92 10.69 16.64 38.26
N GLY A 93 11.91 16.45 38.79
CA GLY A 93 12.27 15.22 39.50
C GLY A 93 11.19 14.77 40.50
N PRO A 94 11.13 13.48 40.86
CA PRO A 94 10.12 13.00 41.82
C PRO A 94 10.11 13.81 43.12
#